data_AF-A0A7I7TWU8-F1
#
_entry.id   AF-A0A7I7TWU8-F1
#
_cell.length_a   1.000
_cell.length_b   1.000
_cell.length_c   1.000
_cell.angle_alpha   90.00
_cell.angle_beta   90.00
_cell.angle_gamma   90.00
#
_symmetry.space_group_name_H-M   'P 1'
#
loop_
_entity.id
_entity.type
_entity.pdbx_description
1 polymer ?
#
loop_
_entity_poly.entity_id
_entity_poly.type
_entity_poly.pdbx_seq_one_letter_code
_entity_poly.pdbx_strand_id
1 'polypeptide(L)'
;MSDMHGFVLDSWRERLHWESLPDELKTEIANYGYYMYRLGKHTVGDIDQVKYDGRLVILDDGSRWEVDSIDANTVDYWSPGAKVAIIDDVMYNLDDAEHADVSEE
;
A
#
# COMPACT_ATOMS: atom_id res chain seq x y z
N MET A 1 -0.95 14.86 20.93
CA MET A 1 -1.91 14.12 20.10
C MET A 1 -1.95 14.83 18.76
N SER A 2 -1.57 14.14 17.68
CA SER A 2 -1.69 14.73 16.34
C SER A 2 -3.15 15.06 16.06
N ASP A 3 -3.38 16.17 15.39
CA ASP A 3 -4.70 16.64 15.00
C ASP A 3 -5.32 15.63 14.01
N MET A 4 -6.07 14.66 14.55
CA MET A 4 -6.68 13.56 13.78
C MET A 4 -7.91 14.01 12.98
N HIS A 5 -8.27 15.29 13.04
CA HIS A 5 -9.39 15.82 12.26
C HIS A 5 -9.17 15.57 10.76
N GLY A 6 -7.93 15.60 10.25
CA GLY A 6 -7.62 15.42 8.83
C GLY A 6 -8.02 14.08 8.20
N PHE A 7 -8.33 13.03 8.98
CA PHE A 7 -8.60 11.68 8.46
C PHE A 7 -10.06 11.42 8.10
N VAL A 8 -10.99 12.27 8.55
CA VAL A 8 -12.42 12.12 8.25
C VAL A 8 -12.82 13.20 7.25
N LEU A 9 -13.15 12.79 6.02
CA LEU A 9 -13.60 13.68 4.95
C LEU A 9 -14.85 14.47 5.35
N ASP A 10 -14.96 15.73 4.89
CA ASP A 10 -16.08 16.61 5.25
C ASP A 10 -17.46 16.03 4.90
N SER A 11 -17.56 15.30 3.78
CA SER A 11 -18.80 14.61 3.38
C SER A 11 -19.23 13.53 4.39
N TRP A 12 -18.27 12.88 5.05
CA TRP A 12 -18.55 11.92 6.12
C TRP A 12 -18.87 12.63 7.43
N ARG A 13 -18.21 13.76 7.71
CA ARG A 13 -18.51 14.56 8.91
C ARG A 13 -19.95 15.05 8.91
N GLU A 14 -20.43 15.51 7.76
CA GLU A 14 -21.83 15.93 7.59
C GLU A 14 -22.80 14.75 7.81
N ARG A 15 -22.54 13.61 7.17
CA ARG A 15 -23.37 12.39 7.29
C ARG A 15 -23.44 11.82 8.71
N LEU A 16 -22.35 11.93 9.46
CA LEU A 16 -22.26 11.43 10.83
C LEU A 16 -22.71 12.46 11.87
N HIS A 17 -23.11 13.67 11.44
CA HIS A 17 -23.35 14.82 12.32
C HIS A 17 -22.19 15.05 13.30
N TRP A 18 -20.97 15.07 12.78
CA TRP A 18 -19.71 14.99 13.51
C TRP A 18 -19.64 15.90 14.75
N GLU A 19 -20.06 17.17 14.60
CA GLU A 19 -20.02 18.15 15.70
C GLU A 19 -20.87 17.76 16.91
N SER A 20 -21.91 16.94 16.71
CA SER A 20 -22.78 16.46 17.77
C SER A 20 -22.26 15.21 18.49
N LEU A 21 -21.20 14.57 17.97
CA LEU A 21 -20.66 13.35 18.56
C LEU A 21 -19.80 13.64 19.79
N PRO A 22 -19.78 12.75 20.79
CA PRO A 22 -18.81 12.80 21.89
C PRO A 22 -17.37 12.66 21.38
N ASP A 23 -16.43 13.30 22.06
CA ASP A 23 -15.02 13.34 21.64
C ASP A 23 -14.35 11.95 21.65
N GLU A 24 -14.78 11.05 22.52
CA GLU A 24 -14.34 9.65 22.55
C GLU A 24 -14.75 8.92 21.26
N LEU A 25 -15.98 9.12 20.78
CA LEU A 25 -16.45 8.50 19.55
C LEU A 25 -15.80 9.12 18.31
N LYS A 26 -15.55 10.42 18.30
CA LYS A 26 -14.75 11.08 17.25
C LYS A 26 -13.35 10.46 17.16
N THR A 27 -12.73 10.20 18.32
CA THR A 27 -11.41 9.55 18.43
C THR A 27 -11.43 8.14 17.83
N GLU A 28 -12.41 7.32 18.19
CA GLU A 28 -12.54 5.96 17.66
C GLU A 28 -12.76 5.92 16.15
N ILE A 29 -13.62 6.80 15.62
CA ILE A 29 -13.86 6.89 14.17
C ILE A 29 -12.61 7.35 13.43
N ALA A 30 -11.88 8.34 13.97
CA ALA A 30 -10.63 8.79 13.37
C ALA A 30 -9.54 7.70 13.40
N ASN A 31 -9.44 6.94 14.49
CA ASN A 31 -8.53 5.80 14.62
C ASN A 31 -8.88 4.70 13.61
N TYR A 32 -10.17 4.38 13.44
CA TYR A 32 -10.62 3.43 12.44
C TYR A 32 -10.32 3.92 11.02
N GLY A 33 -10.59 5.19 10.70
CA GLY A 33 -10.24 5.79 9.42
C GLY A 33 -8.74 5.76 9.14
N TYR A 34 -7.92 6.07 10.14
CA TYR A 34 -6.46 5.98 10.05
C TYR A 34 -5.97 4.53 9.91
N TYR A 35 -6.59 3.58 10.58
CA TYR A 35 -6.33 2.14 10.40
C TYR A 35 -6.66 1.70 8.97
N MET A 36 -7.83 2.06 8.45
CA MET A 36 -8.23 1.75 7.07
C MET A 36 -7.34 2.43 6.03
N TYR A 37 -6.91 3.67 6.29
CA TYR A 37 -5.93 4.37 5.45
C TYR A 37 -4.58 3.65 5.44
N ARG A 38 -4.12 3.16 6.59
CA ARG A 38 -2.88 2.36 6.70
C ARG A 38 -2.99 1.01 5.98
N LEU A 39 -4.12 0.32 6.09
CA LEU A 39 -4.44 -0.88 5.31
C LEU A 39 -4.56 -0.59 3.81
N GLY A 40 -4.75 0.67 3.43
CA GLY A 40 -4.98 1.11 2.07
C GLY A 40 -3.71 1.52 1.32
N LYS A 41 -2.49 1.28 1.84
CA LYS A 41 -1.25 1.41 1.04
C LYS A 41 -1.22 0.29 0.00
N HIS A 42 -2.03 0.44 -1.02
CA HIS A 42 -2.00 -0.39 -2.20
C HIS A 42 -1.33 0.40 -3.31
N THR A 43 -0.22 -0.13 -3.81
CA THR A 43 0.42 0.39 -5.03
C THR A 43 0.04 -0.55 -6.16
N VAL A 44 -0.44 -0.02 -7.28
CA VAL A 44 -0.67 -0.80 -8.50
C VAL A 44 0.09 -0.11 -9.61
N GLY A 45 0.96 -0.84 -10.28
CA GLY A 45 1.84 -0.29 -11.30
C GLY A 45 2.34 -1.36 -12.25
N ASP A 46 3.06 -0.92 -13.28
CA ASP A 46 3.75 -1.81 -14.20
C ASP A 46 5.24 -1.84 -13.81
N ILE A 47 5.87 -3.02 -13.87
CA ILE A 47 7.30 -3.15 -13.59
C ILE A 47 8.08 -2.39 -14.67
N ASP A 48 8.89 -1.40 -14.29
CA ASP A 48 9.87 -0.80 -15.20
C ASP A 48 11.13 -1.68 -15.26
N GLN A 49 11.69 -2.04 -14.11
CA GLN A 49 12.95 -2.77 -14.01
C GLN A 49 12.96 -3.77 -12.86
N VAL A 50 13.51 -4.96 -13.10
CA VAL A 50 13.97 -5.89 -12.07
C VAL A 50 15.51 -5.84 -12.02
N LYS A 51 16.08 -5.69 -10.83
CA LYS A 51 17.53 -5.51 -10.63
C LYS A 51 18.08 -6.44 -9.57
N TYR A 52 19.40 -6.62 -9.63
CA TYR A 52 20.20 -7.33 -8.62
C TYR A 52 19.71 -8.77 -8.40
N ASP A 53 19.47 -9.49 -9.50
CA ASP A 53 18.99 -10.88 -9.49
C ASP A 53 17.68 -11.01 -8.68
N GLY A 54 16.67 -10.24 -9.09
CA GLY A 54 15.33 -10.21 -8.47
C GLY A 54 15.18 -9.51 -7.12
N ARG A 55 16.25 -8.90 -6.57
CA ARG A 55 16.22 -8.29 -5.23
C ARG A 55 15.62 -6.89 -5.16
N LEU A 56 15.47 -6.22 -6.30
CA LEU A 56 14.88 -4.89 -6.36
C LEU A 56 13.97 -4.79 -7.57
N VAL A 57 12.72 -4.39 -7.31
CA VAL A 57 11.74 -4.05 -8.34
C VAL A 57 11.54 -2.54 -8.35
N ILE A 58 11.55 -1.95 -9.55
CA ILE A 58 11.26 -0.54 -9.78
C ILE A 58 10.00 -0.48 -10.65
N LEU A 59 8.99 0.25 -10.20
CA LEU A 59 7.76 0.46 -10.96
C LEU A 59 7.89 1.67 -11.90
N ASP A 60 6.95 1.80 -12.83
CA ASP A 60 6.86 2.89 -13.81
C ASP A 60 6.70 4.29 -13.17
N ASP A 61 6.14 4.37 -11.97
CA ASP A 61 6.08 5.59 -11.16
C ASP A 61 7.41 5.96 -10.48
N GLY A 62 8.41 5.09 -10.59
CA GLY A 62 9.74 5.22 -9.99
C GLY A 62 9.85 4.74 -8.54
N SER A 63 8.77 4.23 -7.94
CA SER A 63 8.81 3.58 -6.62
C SER A 63 9.70 2.34 -6.66
N ARG A 64 10.33 2.03 -5.52
CA ARG A 64 11.38 1.03 -5.39
C ARG A 64 11.05 0.09 -4.24
N TRP A 65 11.12 -1.20 -4.54
CA TRP A 65 10.66 -2.26 -3.65
C TRP A 65 11.76 -3.31 -3.52
N GLU A 66 12.35 -3.40 -2.33
CA GLU A 66 13.30 -4.46 -1.98
C GLU A 66 12.52 -5.76 -1.77
N VAL A 67 13.00 -6.85 -2.37
CA VAL A 67 12.37 -8.17 -2.33
C VAL A 67 13.06 -9.02 -1.28
N ASP A 68 12.29 -9.75 -0.47
CA ASP A 68 12.88 -10.71 0.46
C ASP A 68 13.77 -11.73 -0.28
N SER A 69 14.89 -12.06 0.35
CA SER A 69 15.88 -12.97 -0.23
C SER A 69 15.34 -14.35 -0.63
N ILE A 70 14.26 -14.81 0.01
CA ILE A 70 13.60 -16.08 -0.29
C ILE A 70 12.89 -16.03 -1.65
N ASP A 71 12.29 -14.89 -1.97
CA ASP A 71 11.46 -14.70 -3.16
C ASP A 71 12.23 -14.13 -4.35
N ALA A 72 13.45 -13.62 -4.13
CA ALA A 72 14.27 -12.99 -5.17
C ALA A 72 14.44 -13.86 -6.43
N ASN A 73 14.63 -15.18 -6.28
CA ASN A 73 14.75 -16.07 -7.45
C ASN A 73 13.45 -16.14 -8.27
N THR A 74 12.29 -16.08 -7.63
CA THR A 74 10.99 -16.06 -8.33
C THR A 74 10.83 -14.75 -9.07
N VAL A 75 11.11 -13.63 -8.39
CA VAL A 75 10.98 -12.28 -8.96
C VAL A 75 11.98 -12.01 -10.08
N ASP A 76 13.14 -12.65 -10.09
CA ASP A 76 14.13 -12.51 -11.18
C ASP A 76 13.58 -12.98 -12.55
N TYR A 77 12.55 -13.82 -12.56
CA TYR A 77 11.86 -14.22 -13.78
C TYR A 77 10.74 -13.27 -14.23
N TRP A 78 10.37 -12.30 -13.39
CA TRP A 78 9.35 -11.32 -13.74
C TRP A 78 9.88 -10.33 -14.77
N SER A 79 9.01 -9.93 -15.68
CA SER A 79 9.38 -9.13 -16.84
C SER A 79 9.00 -7.66 -16.67
N PRO A 80 9.81 -6.71 -17.18
CA PRO A 80 9.35 -5.35 -17.42
C PRO A 80 8.04 -5.33 -18.21
N GLY A 81 7.11 -4.47 -17.78
CA GLY A 81 5.75 -4.36 -18.30
C GLY A 81 4.74 -5.31 -17.65
N ALA A 82 5.17 -6.24 -16.78
CA ALA A 82 4.24 -7.04 -15.99
C ALA A 82 3.52 -6.16 -14.98
N LYS A 83 2.21 -6.39 -14.82
CA LYS A 83 1.40 -5.60 -13.89
C LYS A 83 1.48 -6.20 -12.49
N VAL A 84 1.72 -5.35 -11.50
CA VAL A 84 1.80 -5.77 -10.09
C VAL A 84 0.86 -4.98 -9.19
N ALA A 85 0.43 -5.61 -8.10
CA ALA A 85 -0.21 -4.94 -6.97
C ALA A 85 0.60 -5.21 -5.71
N ILE A 86 0.92 -4.18 -4.93
CA ILE A 86 1.53 -4.30 -3.61
C ILE A 86 0.47 -4.03 -2.57
N ILE A 87 0.25 -4.98 -1.65
CA ILE A 87 -0.73 -4.90 -0.57
C ILE A 87 -0.10 -5.51 0.68
N ASP A 88 -0.07 -4.76 1.78
CA ASP A 88 0.49 -5.21 3.07
C ASP A 88 1.88 -5.85 2.94
N ASP A 89 2.80 -5.15 2.28
CA ASP A 89 4.19 -5.60 2.07
C ASP A 89 4.32 -6.88 1.22
N VAL A 90 3.30 -7.23 0.43
CA VAL A 90 3.35 -8.34 -0.54
C VAL A 90 3.09 -7.81 -1.94
N MET A 91 4.02 -8.04 -2.87
CA MET A 91 3.87 -7.75 -4.29
C MET A 91 3.31 -8.97 -5.02
N TYR A 92 2.19 -8.80 -5.70
CA TYR A 92 1.52 -9.82 -6.50
C TYR A 92 1.75 -9.52 -7.98
N ASN A 93 2.31 -10.46 -8.72
CA ASN A 93 2.34 -10.43 -10.17
C ASN A 93 0.97 -10.84 -10.70
N LEU A 94 0.30 -9.92 -11.38
CA LEU A 94 -1.08 -10.11 -11.83
C LEU A 94 -1.18 -10.90 -13.14
N ASP A 95 -0.06 -11.16 -13.82
CA ASP A 95 -0.02 -11.91 -15.06
C ASP A 95 0.03 -13.43 -14.82
N ASP A 96 0.79 -13.87 -13.81
CA ASP A 96 1.01 -15.28 -13.50
C ASP A 96 0.54 -15.72 -12.09
N ALA A 97 0.03 -14.78 -11.29
CA ALA A 97 -0.46 -14.98 -9.93
C ALA A 97 0.62 -15.46 -8.92
N GLU A 98 1.91 -15.25 -9.23
CA GLU A 98 2.99 -15.37 -8.25
C GLU A 98 3.03 -14.15 -7.32
N HIS A 99 3.73 -14.28 -6.19
CA HIS A 99 3.89 -13.18 -5.23
C HIS A 99 5.27 -13.20 -4.56
N ALA A 100 5.62 -12.07 -3.95
CA ALA A 100 6.85 -11.90 -3.19
C ALA A 100 6.65 -10.94 -2.03
N ASP A 101 7.29 -11.22 -0.89
CA ASP A 101 7.36 -10.28 0.23
C ASP A 101 8.32 -9.13 -0.13
N VAL A 102 7.90 -7.88 0.13
CA VAL A 102 8.62 -6.67 -0.27
C VAL A 102 8.58 -5.57 0.78
N SER A 103 9.54 -4.65 0.72
CA SER A 103 9.51 -3.40 1.50
C SER A 103 9.91 -2.19 0.65
N GLU A 104 9.24 -1.06 0.88
CA GLU A 104 9.52 0.22 0.18
C GLU A 104 10.88 0.82 0.62
N GLU A 105 11.73 1.20 -0.34
CA GLU A 105 13.06 1.85 -0.12
C GLU A 105 12.96 3.37 0.15
#